data_AF-A0A7X7KXI0-F1
#
_entry.id   AF-A0A7X7KXI0-F1
#
_cell.length_a   1.000
_cell.length_b   1.000
_cell.length_c   1.000
_cell.angle_alpha   90.00
_cell.angle_beta   90.00
_cell.angle_gamma   90.00
#
_symmetry.space_group_name_H-M   'P 1'
#
loop_
_entity.id
_entity.type
_entity.pdbx_description
1 polymer ?
#
loop_
_entity_poly.entity_id
_entity_poly.type
_entity_poly.pdbx_seq_one_letter_code
_entity_poly.pdbx_strand_id
1 'polypeptide(L)'
;MWNLFKGVFTPSILTILGVILYLRMGWVLGHVGLAATLAIITLSSSVTFITGLSVSALATNMRVRGGGAYYMLSRSLGVEAGAAVGIPLFLAQA
;
A
#
# COMPACT_ATOMS: atom_id res chain seq x y z
N MET A 1 21.19 -2.75 10.62
CA MET A 1 20.74 -3.78 9.65
C MET A 1 19.28 -4.07 9.93
N TRP A 2 18.34 -3.46 9.21
CA TRP A 2 16.91 -3.74 9.41
C TRP A 2 16.56 -5.01 8.64
N ASN A 3 16.14 -6.05 9.36
CA ASN A 3 15.66 -7.30 8.77
C ASN A 3 14.16 -7.16 8.42
N LEU A 4 13.66 -7.98 7.49
CA LEU A 4 12.27 -8.00 6.97
C LEU A 4 11.19 -7.67 8.02
N PHE A 5 11.30 -8.30 9.19
CA PHE A 5 10.32 -8.16 10.27
C PHE A 5 10.30 -6.75 10.90
N LYS A 6 11.46 -6.22 11.32
CA LYS A 6 11.54 -4.90 11.98
C LYS A 6 11.44 -3.74 10.99
N GLY A 7 11.91 -3.91 9.76
CA GLY A 7 12.00 -2.83 8.78
C GLY A 7 10.75 -2.63 7.92
N VAL A 8 9.99 -3.70 7.65
CA VAL A 8 8.88 -3.66 6.68
C VAL A 8 7.58 -4.18 7.29
N PHE A 9 7.61 -5.35 7.92
CA PHE A 9 6.39 -5.99 8.43
C PHE A 9 5.73 -5.21 9.58
N THR A 10 6.49 -4.85 10.62
CA THR A 10 5.98 -4.07 11.76
C THR A 10 5.36 -2.74 11.35
N PRO A 11 6.02 -1.87 10.54
CA PRO A 11 5.40 -0.60 10.15
C PRO A 11 4.19 -0.79 9.21
N SER A 12 4.20 -1.80 8.33
CA SER A 12 3.10 -2.02 7.37
C SER A 12 1.83 -2.53 8.06
N ILE A 13 1.96 -3.42 9.05
CA ILE A 13 0.79 -3.89 9.81
C ILE A 13 0.22 -2.77 10.67
N LEU A 14 1.07 -1.93 11.26
CA LEU A 14 0.63 -0.83 12.11
C LEU A 14 -0.16 0.22 11.31
N THR A 15 0.24 0.53 10.09
CA THR A 15 -0.49 1.46 9.22
C THR A 15 -1.81 0.89 8.72
N ILE A 16 -1.86 -0.39 8.33
CA ILE A 16 -3.09 -1.03 7.86
C ILE A 16 -4.09 -1.25 9.01
N LEU A 17 -3.64 -1.79 10.15
CA LEU A 17 -4.50 -2.09 11.30
C LEU A 17 -4.81 -0.86 12.17
N GLY A 18 -4.11 0.26 11.99
CA GLY A 18 -4.31 1.46 12.82
C GLY A 18 -5.67 2.12 12.59
N VAL A 19 -5.69 3.16 11.76
CA VAL A 19 -6.86 4.05 11.64
C VAL A 19 -8.12 3.33 11.12
N ILE A 20 -7.97 2.42 10.16
CA ILE A 20 -9.10 1.80 9.45
C ILE A 20 -9.86 0.81 10.34
N LEU A 21 -9.15 -0.02 11.10
CA LEU A 21 -9.76 -1.01 11.99
C LEU A 21 -10.47 -0.34 13.17
N TYR A 22 -9.87 0.69 13.78
CA TYR A 22 -10.44 1.34 14.97
C TYR A 22 -11.57 2.33 14.65
N LEU A 23 -11.50 3.06 13.54
CA LEU A 23 -12.46 4.13 13.25
C LEU A 23 -13.47 3.80 12.14
N ARG A 24 -13.12 2.96 11.17
CA ARG A 24 -13.94 2.76 9.96
C ARG A 24 -14.75 1.46 9.99
N MET A 25 -14.19 0.38 10.55
CA MET A 25 -14.85 -0.94 10.55
C MET A 25 -16.20 -0.95 11.26
N GLY A 26 -16.29 -0.33 12.45
CA GLY A 26 -17.54 -0.28 13.21
C GLY A 26 -18.65 0.48 12.47
N TRP A 27 -18.30 1.60 11.82
CA TRP A 27 -19.26 2.41 11.07
C TRP A 27 -19.73 1.72 9.78
N VAL A 28 -18.81 1.09 9.04
CA VAL A 28 -19.15 0.34 7.81
C VAL A 28 -20.05 -0.85 8.14
N LEU A 29 -19.73 -1.61 9.19
CA LEU A 29 -20.53 -2.76 9.61
C LEU A 29 -21.96 -2.36 10.01
N GLY A 30 -22.11 -1.21 10.67
CA GLY A 30 -23.41 -0.67 11.09
C GLY A 30 -24.28 -0.15 9.94
N HIS A 31 -23.69 0.43 8.90
CA HIS A 31 -24.44 0.98 7.76
C HIS A 31 -24.73 -0.03 6.64
N VAL A 32 -23.78 -0.92 6.34
CA VAL A 32 -23.81 -1.78 5.16
C VAL A 32 -24.18 -3.24 5.53
N GLY A 33 -24.12 -3.59 6.82
CA GLY A 33 -24.41 -4.93 7.32
C GLY A 33 -23.27 -5.94 7.11
N LEU A 34 -23.38 -7.09 7.78
CA LEU A 34 -22.29 -8.08 7.90
C LEU A 34 -21.87 -8.68 6.54
N ALA A 35 -22.84 -9.14 5.74
CA ALA A 35 -22.58 -9.82 4.48
C ALA A 35 -21.92 -8.92 3.42
N ALA A 36 -22.41 -7.68 3.27
CA ALA A 36 -21.84 -6.74 2.32
C ALA A 36 -20.49 -6.18 2.80
N THR A 37 -20.29 -5.99 4.11
CA THR A 37 -18.97 -5.64 4.67
C THR A 37 -17.93 -6.71 4.37
N LEU A 38 -18.28 -8.00 4.52
CA LEU A 38 -17.40 -9.11 4.15
C LEU A 38 -17.04 -9.09 2.66
N ALA A 39 -18.02 -8.88 1.77
CA ALA A 39 -17.76 -8.79 0.34
C ALA A 39 -16.81 -7.63 -0.02
N ILE A 40 -16.97 -6.46 0.62
CA ILE A 40 -16.08 -5.29 0.43
C ILE A 40 -14.66 -5.60 0.90
N ILE A 41 -14.49 -6.27 2.04
CA ILE A 41 -13.17 -6.66 2.56
C ILE A 41 -12.49 -7.64 1.63
N THR A 42 -13.21 -8.66 1.14
CA THR A 42 -12.65 -9.64 0.21
C THR A 42 -12.19 -8.98 -1.10
N LEU A 43 -12.98 -8.06 -1.65
CA LEU A 43 -12.61 -7.32 -2.85
C LEU A 43 -11.44 -6.37 -2.60
N SER A 44 -11.42 -5.65 -1.47
CA SER A 44 -10.33 -4.73 -1.14
C SER A 44 -9.01 -5.48 -0.90
N SER A 45 -9.09 -6.66 -0.28
CA SER A 45 -7.94 -7.55 -0.07
C SER A 45 -7.36 -8.05 -1.40
N SER A 46 -8.21 -8.43 -2.37
CA SER A 46 -7.73 -8.89 -3.68
C SER A 46 -7.02 -7.78 -4.47
N VAL A 47 -7.55 -6.56 -4.45
CA VAL A 47 -6.89 -5.39 -5.07
C VAL A 47 -5.53 -5.15 -4.43
N THR A 48 -5.47 -5.13 -3.09
CA THR A 48 -4.21 -4.92 -2.34
C THR A 48 -3.18 -6.02 -2.65
N PHE A 49 -3.63 -7.27 -2.79
CA PHE A 49 -2.77 -8.40 -3.14
C PHE A 49 -2.17 -8.23 -4.54
N ILE A 50 -2.97 -7.86 -5.54
CA ILE A 50 -2.51 -7.61 -6.91
C ILE A 50 -1.53 -6.43 -6.94
N THR A 51 -1.81 -5.34 -6.21
CA THR A 51 -0.88 -4.21 -6.10
C THR A 51 0.44 -4.62 -5.44
N GLY A 52 0.38 -5.42 -4.37
CA GLY A 52 1.57 -5.96 -3.70
C GLY A 52 2.45 -6.81 -4.62
N LEU A 53 1.82 -7.66 -5.45
CA LEU A 53 2.53 -8.44 -6.48
C LEU A 53 3.21 -7.54 -7.51
N SER A 54 2.52 -6.48 -7.98
CA SER A 54 3.09 -5.51 -8.92
C SER A 54 4.31 -4.78 -8.33
N VAL A 55 4.21 -4.31 -7.09
CA VAL A 55 5.32 -3.64 -6.38
C VAL A 55 6.47 -4.61 -6.14
N SER A 56 6.20 -5.87 -5.81
CA SER A 56 7.24 -6.89 -5.68
C SER A 56 7.98 -7.15 -6.99
N ALA A 57 7.26 -7.19 -8.12
CA ALA A 57 7.87 -7.37 -9.44
C ALA A 57 8.78 -6.19 -9.82
N LEU A 58 8.38 -4.95 -9.48
CA LEU A 58 9.20 -3.75 -9.63
C LEU A 58 10.47 -3.81 -8.75
N ALA A 59 10.32 -4.24 -7.50
CA ALA A 59 11.44 -4.35 -6.56
C ALA A 59 12.48 -5.39 -7.00
N THR A 60 12.05 -6.52 -7.58
CA THR A 60 12.95 -7.57 -8.06
C THR A 60 13.68 -7.20 -9.36
N ASN A 61 13.05 -6.40 -10.23
CA ASN A 61 13.64 -6.00 -11.52
C ASN A 61 14.68 -4.87 -11.41
N MET A 62 14.88 -4.27 -10.23
CA MET A 62 15.74 -3.09 -10.09
C MET A 62 16.86 -3.27 -9.05
N ARG A 63 18.09 -2.82 -9.36
CA ARG A 63 19.15 -2.69 -8.35
C ARG A 63 18.80 -1.54 -7.38
N VAL A 64 18.18 -1.89 -6.26
CA VAL A 64 17.78 -0.95 -5.20
C VAL A 64 19.02 -0.31 -4.55
N ARG A 65 19.38 0.90 -4.99
CA ARG A 65 20.29 1.79 -4.24
C ARG A 65 19.44 2.78 -3.45
N GLY A 66 19.24 2.51 -2.15
CA GLY A 66 18.98 3.48 -1.08
C GLY A 66 17.88 4.55 -1.20
N GLY A 67 17.00 4.54 -2.21
CA GLY A 67 16.13 5.68 -2.52
C GLY A 67 14.62 5.54 -2.21
N GLY A 68 14.18 4.46 -1.57
CA GLY A 68 12.75 4.26 -1.25
C GLY A 68 11.85 4.02 -2.48
N ALA A 69 10.53 4.00 -2.27
CA ALA A 69 9.54 3.63 -3.31
C ALA A 69 9.47 4.61 -4.49
N TYR A 70 9.66 5.90 -4.24
CA TYR A 70 9.64 6.93 -5.29
C TYR A 70 10.84 6.82 -6.25
N TYR A 71 12.03 6.53 -5.72
CA TYR A 71 13.23 6.31 -6.52
C TYR A 71 13.17 4.99 -7.33
N MET A 72 12.45 3.99 -6.81
CA MET A 72 12.16 2.77 -7.57
C MET A 72 11.17 3.04 -8.72
N LEU A 73 10.16 3.90 -8.51
CA LEU A 73 9.18 4.19 -9.56
C LEU A 73 9.75 5.06 -10.70
N SER A 74 10.50 6.12 -10.37
CA SER A 74 11.02 7.09 -11.35
C SER A 74 12.01 6.50 -12.34
N ARG A 75 12.69 5.40 -11.97
CA ARG A 75 13.64 4.70 -12.84
C ARG A 75 13.00 3.64 -13.74
N SER A 76 11.89 3.04 -13.32
CA SER A 76 11.24 1.94 -14.06
C SER A 76 10.27 2.43 -15.13
N LEU A 77 9.62 3.57 -14.89
CA LEU A 77 8.52 4.06 -15.72
C LEU A 77 8.84 5.37 -16.46
N GLY A 78 10.05 5.92 -16.27
CA GLY A 78 10.43 7.23 -16.80
C GLY A 78 9.86 8.40 -15.99
N VAL A 79 10.37 9.61 -16.23
CA VAL A 79 10.00 10.85 -15.51
C VAL A 79 8.49 11.11 -15.51
N GLU A 80 7.78 10.72 -16.58
CA GLU A 80 6.35 11.01 -16.74
C GLU A 80 5.45 10.21 -15.78
N ALA A 81 5.66 8.90 -15.65
CA ALA A 81 4.88 8.08 -14.73
C ALA A 81 5.38 8.17 -13.27
N GLY A 82 6.65 8.53 -13.05
CA GLY A 82 7.16 8.92 -11.73
C GLY A 82 6.47 10.17 -11.18
N ALA A 83 6.27 11.21 -12.02
CA ALA A 83 5.54 12.42 -11.63
C ALA A 83 4.03 12.16 -11.44
N ALA A 84 3.41 11.37 -12.32
CA ALA A 84 1.98 11.05 -12.25
C ALA A 84 1.58 10.28 -10.98
N VAL A 85 2.48 9.46 -10.41
CA VAL A 85 2.23 8.73 -9.15
C VAL A 85 2.81 9.48 -7.94
N GLY A 86 3.87 10.28 -8.13
CA GLY A 86 4.51 11.08 -7.09
C GLY A 86 3.65 12.21 -6.53
N ILE A 87 2.97 12.95 -7.41
CA ILE A 87 2.10 14.07 -7.02
C ILE A 87 0.93 13.58 -6.14
N PRO A 88 0.16 12.54 -6.51
CA PRO A 88 -0.90 12.03 -5.64
C PRO A 88 -0.37 11.35 -4.37
N LEU A 89 0.80 10.69 -4.40
CA LEU A 89 1.41 10.16 -3.17
C LEU A 89 1.82 11.26 -2.19
N PHE A 90 2.40 12.36 -2.68
CA PHE A 90 2.74 13.52 -1.85
C PHE A 90 1.49 14.17 -1.25
N LEU A 91 0.42 14.30 -2.05
CA LEU A 91 -0.84 14.89 -1.58
C LEU A 91 -1.61 13.96 -0.63
N ALA A 92 -1.50 12.63 -0.79
CA ALA A 92 -2.13 11.66 0.10
C ALA A 92 -1.34 11.38 1.39
N GLN A 93 -0.05 11.74 1.43
CA GLN A 93 0.82 11.63 2.61
C GLN A 93 1.00 12.97 3.36
N ALA A 94 0.40 14.07 2.88
CA ALA A 94 0.27 15.35 3.57
C ALA A 94 -1.00 15.38 4.44
#